data_AF-A0A0S3SEX4-F1
#
_entry.id   AF-A0A0S3SEX4-F1
#
_cell.length_a   1.000
_cell.length_b   1.000
_cell.length_c   1.000
_cell.angle_alpha   90.00
_cell.angle_beta   90.00
_cell.angle_gamma   90.00
#
_symmetry.space_group_name_H-M   'P 1'
#
loop_
_entity.id
_entity.type
_entity.pdbx_description
1 polymer ?
#
loop_
_entity_poly.entity_id
_entity_poly.type
_entity_poly.pdbx_seq_one_letter_code
_entity_poly.pdbx_strand_id
1 'polypeptide(L)'
;MLMARTNEHELEEASWYLDSGCSSRMTGRRDWFVKMKEVINGKIKFTEDRSLVVEESERVVIRDEKGREVVIDEVLLVQGLKTNLPSLGQLSHNGFVMKMENNTRRIFYQSKRLVIKASLSQNRTFRVIMKAVKHHCFSAAGKIVEWLWHLRFVHLTFRDSCQLSQHSMVSDLPLVER
;
A
#
# COMPACT_ATOMS: atom_id res chain seq x y z
N MET A 1 -1.70 16.05 15.03
CA MET A 1 -0.41 16.27 14.35
C MET A 1 -0.43 17.72 13.90
N LEU A 2 0.33 18.58 14.57
CA LEU A 2 0.37 19.99 14.23
C LEU A 2 1.46 20.19 13.15
N MET A 3 1.05 20.34 11.90
CA MET A 3 1.93 20.89 10.86
C MET A 3 1.57 22.35 10.66
N ALA A 4 2.47 23.26 11.06
CA ALA A 4 2.36 24.66 10.70
C ALA A 4 2.58 24.80 9.19
N ARG A 5 1.54 25.23 8.47
CA ARG A 5 1.54 25.40 7.02
C ARG A 5 1.96 26.82 6.67
N THR A 6 2.99 26.96 5.85
CA THR A 6 3.24 28.18 5.10
C THR A 6 3.42 27.78 3.63
N ASN A 7 2.54 28.31 2.79
CA ASN A 7 2.43 28.15 1.34
C ASN A 7 1.56 26.97 0.85
N GLU A 8 0.58 27.35 0.02
CA GLU A 8 -0.43 26.47 -0.57
C GLU A 8 -0.05 25.89 -1.93
N HIS A 9 1.16 26.18 -2.41
CA HIS A 9 1.60 25.68 -3.71
C HIS A 9 2.19 24.26 -3.63
N GLU A 10 1.57 23.38 -4.40
CA GLU A 10 2.00 22.02 -4.75
C GLU A 10 1.86 20.97 -3.64
N LEU A 11 0.60 20.62 -3.36
CA LEU A 11 0.27 19.22 -3.10
C LEU A 11 0.57 18.45 -4.39
N GLU A 12 1.81 18.01 -4.57
CA GLU A 12 1.99 16.83 -5.40
C GLU A 12 1.23 15.69 -4.71
N GLU A 13 0.25 15.13 -5.41
CA GLU A 13 -0.66 14.07 -4.90
C GLU A 13 0.11 12.87 -4.32
N ALA A 14 1.40 12.74 -4.63
CA ALA A 14 2.31 11.67 -4.20
C ALA A 14 3.29 12.10 -3.09
N SER A 15 3.07 13.22 -2.40
CA SER A 15 3.97 13.69 -1.34
C SER A 15 3.76 12.96 -0.01
N TRP A 16 4.86 12.59 0.63
CA TRP A 16 4.94 11.98 1.96
C TRP A 16 5.82 12.82 2.88
N TYR A 17 5.41 12.95 4.14
CA TYR A 17 6.17 13.65 5.17
C TYR A 17 6.71 12.65 6.19
N LEU A 18 8.03 12.55 6.30
CA LEU A 18 8.67 11.62 7.22
C LEU A 18 8.48 12.08 8.68
N ASP A 19 7.68 11.34 9.44
CA ASP A 19 7.31 11.72 10.81
C ASP A 19 7.70 10.65 11.85
N SER A 20 8.47 11.06 12.84
CA SER A 20 8.82 10.25 14.01
C SER A 20 7.77 10.27 15.11
N GLY A 21 6.90 11.28 15.14
CA GLY A 21 5.78 11.39 16.09
C GLY A 21 4.59 10.49 15.74
N CYS A 22 4.64 9.83 14.59
CA CYS A 22 3.57 8.99 14.09
C CYS A 22 3.79 7.53 14.48
N SER A 23 2.81 6.89 15.12
CA SER A 23 2.88 5.48 15.54
C SER A 23 2.51 4.49 14.42
N SER A 24 1.74 4.93 13.42
CA SER A 24 1.24 4.11 12.31
C SER A 24 1.49 4.78 10.97
N ARG A 25 1.60 4.02 9.89
CA ARG A 25 1.61 4.56 8.52
C ARG A 25 0.20 4.94 8.12
N MET A 26 0.00 6.15 7.61
CA MET A 26 -1.32 6.64 7.22
C MET A 26 -1.31 7.33 5.86
N THR A 27 -2.40 7.16 5.11
CA THR A 27 -2.68 7.89 3.88
C THR A 27 -4.18 8.17 3.76
N GLY A 28 -4.55 9.29 3.13
CA GLY A 28 -5.93 9.55 2.72
C GLY A 28 -6.26 9.06 1.31
N ARG A 29 -5.30 8.40 0.63
CA ARG A 29 -5.37 8.02 -0.79
C ARG A 29 -5.94 6.62 -0.95
N ARG A 30 -7.27 6.52 -1.12
CA ARG A 30 -7.95 5.24 -1.37
C ARG A 30 -7.50 4.57 -2.67
N ASP A 31 -7.09 5.36 -3.66
CA ASP A 31 -6.62 4.92 -4.97
C ASP A 31 -5.31 4.11 -4.95
N TRP A 32 -4.60 4.11 -3.82
CA TRP A 32 -3.34 3.36 -3.63
C TRP A 32 -3.50 1.92 -3.16
N PHE A 33 -4.71 1.55 -2.76
CA PHE A 33 -5.03 0.24 -2.20
C PHE A 33 -5.51 -0.71 -3.29
N VAL A 34 -5.13 -1.98 -3.19
CA VAL A 34 -5.41 -3.01 -4.20
C VAL A 34 -6.43 -4.03 -3.69
N LYS A 35 -6.34 -4.43 -2.43
CA LYS A 35 -7.23 -5.41 -1.78
C LYS A 35 -7.48 -5.04 -0.31
N MET A 36 -8.58 -4.33 -0.12
CA MET A 36 -8.95 -3.74 1.16
C MET A 36 -9.32 -4.80 2.21
N LYS A 37 -8.74 -4.70 3.41
CA LYS A 37 -9.23 -5.40 4.61
C LYS A 37 -9.92 -4.37 5.51
N GLU A 38 -11.20 -4.62 5.79
CA GLU A 38 -12.01 -3.76 6.64
C GLU A 38 -11.47 -3.78 8.08
N VAL A 39 -11.24 -2.60 8.65
CA VAL A 39 -10.83 -2.46 10.06
C VAL A 39 -12.07 -2.13 10.88
N ILE A 40 -12.58 -3.12 11.59
CA ILE A 40 -13.75 -2.94 12.47
C ILE A 40 -13.36 -2.02 13.64
N ASN A 41 -14.03 -0.88 13.77
CA ASN A 41 -13.88 0.10 14.86
C ASN A 41 -12.51 0.80 14.99
N GLY A 42 -11.76 0.96 13.91
CA GLY A 42 -10.50 1.71 13.94
C GLY A 42 -10.72 3.21 14.15
N LYS A 43 -10.19 3.77 15.25
CA LYS A 43 -10.11 5.24 15.47
C LYS A 43 -8.67 5.63 15.74
N ILE A 44 -8.20 6.67 15.05
CA ILE A 44 -6.90 7.30 15.33
C ILE A 44 -7.13 8.63 16.03
N LYS A 45 -6.43 8.83 17.13
CA LYS A 45 -6.47 10.06 17.90
C LYS A 45 -5.30 10.96 17.50
N PHE A 46 -5.60 12.21 17.17
CA PHE A 46 -4.60 13.23 16.89
C PHE A 46 -4.30 14.03 18.16
N THR A 47 -3.18 14.75 18.15
CA THR A 47 -2.72 15.63 19.25
C THR A 47 -3.74 16.70 19.67
N GLU A 48 -4.72 17.03 18.82
CA GLU A 48 -5.77 18.02 19.10
C GLU A 48 -7.06 17.36 19.63
N ASP A 49 -6.96 16.17 20.20
CA ASP A 49 -8.08 15.32 20.65
C ASP A 49 -9.10 14.93 19.58
N ARG A 50 -8.95 15.44 18.36
CA ARG A 50 -9.70 15.00 17.18
C ARG A 50 -9.41 13.53 16.90
N SER A 51 -10.47 12.77 16.66
CA SER A 51 -10.36 11.40 16.15
C SER A 51 -10.79 11.35 14.69
N LEU A 52 -10.08 10.56 13.89
CA LEU A 52 -10.52 10.18 12.55
C LEU A 52 -10.78 8.68 12.51
N VAL A 53 -11.75 8.31 11.68
CA VAL A 53 -12.10 6.91 11.43
C VAL A 53 -11.04 6.32 10.51
N VAL A 54 -10.53 5.16 10.90
CA VAL A 54 -9.72 4.29 10.05
C VAL A 54 -10.68 3.35 9.36
N GLU A 55 -10.61 3.33 8.04
CA GLU A 55 -11.48 2.44 7.28
C GLU A 55 -10.81 1.07 7.14
N GLU A 56 -9.53 1.06 6.76
CA GLU A 56 -8.89 -0.12 6.18
C GLU A 56 -7.38 -0.14 6.46
N SER A 57 -6.76 -1.32 6.43
CA SER A 57 -5.31 -1.52 6.52
C SER A 57 -4.82 -2.45 5.42
N GLU A 58 -3.79 -2.04 4.67
CA GLU A 58 -3.22 -2.86 3.60
C GLU A 58 -1.74 -2.58 3.32
N ARG A 59 -1.21 -3.26 2.31
CA ARG A 59 0.12 -3.05 1.75
C ARG A 59 0.03 -2.01 0.63
N VAL A 60 0.92 -1.03 0.65
CA VAL A 60 1.11 -0.09 -0.45
C VAL A 60 2.45 -0.40 -1.11
N VAL A 61 2.45 -0.50 -2.45
CA VAL A 61 3.69 -0.62 -3.21
C VAL A 61 4.08 0.76 -3.70
N ILE A 62 5.31 1.17 -3.42
CA ILE A 62 5.90 2.43 -3.91
C ILE A 62 7.08 2.14 -4.84
N ARG A 63 7.39 3.08 -5.73
CA ARG A 63 8.64 3.05 -6.50
C ARG A 63 9.70 3.92 -5.84
N ASP A 64 10.91 3.37 -5.71
CA ASP A 64 12.09 4.13 -5.33
C ASP A 64 12.58 5.02 -6.48
N GLU A 65 13.59 5.85 -6.23
CA GLU A 65 14.20 6.74 -7.24
C GLU A 65 14.74 6.01 -8.48
N LYS A 66 15.00 4.70 -8.37
CA LYS A 66 15.48 3.84 -9.46
C LYS A 66 14.34 3.07 -10.13
N GLY A 67 13.08 3.39 -9.81
CA GLY A 67 11.90 2.73 -10.36
C GLY A 67 11.64 1.32 -9.80
N ARG A 68 12.39 0.88 -8.79
CA ARG A 68 12.21 -0.44 -8.18
C ARG A 68 11.08 -0.39 -7.16
N GLU A 69 10.32 -1.47 -7.11
CA GLU A 69 9.21 -1.58 -6.19
C GLU A 69 9.67 -1.88 -4.76
N VAL A 70 9.01 -1.22 -3.82
CA VAL A 70 9.19 -1.38 -2.40
C VAL A 70 7.80 -1.53 -1.78
N VAL A 71 7.59 -2.65 -1.11
CA VAL A 71 6.34 -2.92 -0.39
C VAL A 71 6.42 -2.29 0.99
N ILE A 72 5.38 -1.55 1.35
CA ILE A 72 5.18 -0.99 2.68
C ILE A 72 3.94 -1.66 3.26
N ASP A 73 4.13 -2.45 4.30
CA ASP A 73 3.05 -3.12 5.03
C ASP A 73 2.34 -2.19 6.03
N GLU A 74 1.09 -2.57 6.37
CA GLU A 74 0.28 -1.99 7.45
C GLU A 74 0.05 -0.47 7.30
N VAL A 75 -0.32 -0.04 6.11
CA VAL A 75 -0.72 1.34 5.83
C VAL A 75 -2.21 1.49 6.10
N LEU A 76 -2.56 2.43 6.97
CA LEU A 76 -3.94 2.75 7.34
C LEU A 76 -4.53 3.78 6.37
N LEU A 77 -5.71 3.50 5.85
CA LEU A 77 -6.52 4.47 5.13
C LEU A 77 -7.31 5.33 6.14
N VAL A 78 -7.06 6.64 6.12
CA VAL A 78 -7.69 7.60 7.03
C VAL A 78 -8.39 8.69 6.23
N GLN A 79 -9.72 8.71 6.29
CA GLN A 79 -10.49 9.72 5.56
C GLN A 79 -10.18 11.14 6.05
N GLY A 80 -10.05 12.06 5.11
CA GLY A 80 -9.76 13.48 5.40
C GLY A 80 -8.30 13.78 5.72
N LEU A 81 -7.41 12.78 5.68
CA LEU A 81 -5.98 13.00 5.82
C LEU A 81 -5.40 13.59 4.52
N LYS A 82 -4.91 14.83 4.59
CA LYS A 82 -4.40 15.57 3.42
C LYS A 82 -2.95 15.23 3.05
N THR A 83 -2.21 14.57 3.94
CA THR A 83 -0.79 14.27 3.76
C THR A 83 -0.51 12.81 4.07
N ASN A 84 0.44 12.22 3.35
CA ASN A 84 0.85 10.85 3.61
C ASN A 84 1.97 10.82 4.66
N LEU A 85 1.84 9.94 5.64
CA LEU A 85 2.69 9.94 6.83
C LEU A 85 3.25 8.53 7.03
N PRO A 86 4.48 8.26 6.58
CA PRO A 86 5.14 7.01 6.90
C PRO A 86 5.74 7.14 8.31
N SER A 87 5.24 6.34 9.25
CA SER A 87 5.85 6.24 10.59
C SER A 87 7.30 5.81 10.47
N LEU A 88 8.22 6.65 10.94
CA LEU A 88 9.65 6.32 10.98
C LEU A 88 9.93 5.19 11.98
N GLY A 89 9.18 5.13 13.08
CA GLY A 89 9.30 4.06 14.07
C GLY A 89 8.98 2.68 13.46
N GLN A 90 7.89 2.58 12.71
CA GLN A 90 7.57 1.32 12.03
C GLN A 90 8.54 0.98 10.91
N LEU A 91 9.06 1.97 10.17
CA LEU A 91 10.11 1.71 9.18
C LEU A 91 11.34 1.11 9.87
N SER A 92 11.74 1.67 11.02
CA SER A 92 12.82 1.10 11.83
C SER A 92 12.55 -0.34 12.26
N HIS A 93 11.32 -0.64 12.69
CA HIS A 93 10.93 -2.00 13.08
C HIS A 93 11.00 -2.99 11.91
N ASN A 94 10.64 -2.55 10.70
CA ASN A 94 10.64 -3.38 9.49
C ASN A 94 12.02 -3.49 8.81
N GLY A 95 13.10 -3.26 9.54
CA GLY A 95 14.47 -3.43 9.05
C GLY A 95 14.97 -2.32 8.12
N PHE A 96 14.31 -1.14 8.12
CA PHE A 96 14.85 0.03 7.46
C PHE A 96 15.84 0.76 8.37
N VAL A 97 16.95 1.19 7.79
CA VAL A 97 17.98 1.98 8.47
C VAL A 97 17.91 3.42 8.01
N MET A 98 17.86 4.34 8.96
CA MET A 98 17.78 5.76 8.70
C MET A 98 19.12 6.42 9.01
N LYS A 99 19.63 7.22 8.09
CA LYS A 99 20.81 8.06 8.28
C LYS A 99 20.46 9.51 8.00
N MET A 100 21.02 10.41 8.80
CA MET A 100 20.77 11.83 8.70
C MET A 100 22.09 12.57 8.68
N GLU A 101 22.41 13.20 7.56
CA GLU A 101 23.68 13.90 7.34
C GLU A 101 23.42 15.08 6.41
N ASN A 102 24.05 16.23 6.66
CA ASN A 102 23.98 17.42 5.79
C ASN A 102 22.54 17.81 5.44
N ASN A 103 21.67 17.93 6.45
CA ASN A 103 20.24 18.26 6.28
C ASN A 103 19.50 17.31 5.30
N THR A 104 20.02 16.11 5.08
CA THR A 104 19.43 15.10 4.21
C THR A 104 19.15 13.85 5.04
N ARG A 105 17.92 13.35 4.96
CA ARG A 105 17.52 12.07 5.53
C ARG A 105 17.52 11.01 4.44
N ARG A 106 18.23 9.91 4.70
CA ARG A 106 18.31 8.75 3.81
C ARG A 106 17.76 7.53 4.54
N ILE A 107 16.85 6.80 3.90
CA ILE A 107 16.28 5.56 4.42
C ILE A 107 16.71 4.42 3.51
N PHE A 108 17.32 3.41 4.11
CA PHE A 108 17.83 2.23 3.45
C PHE A 108 17.02 1.01 3.85
N TYR A 109 16.73 0.12 2.91
CA TYR A 109 16.24 -1.22 3.21
C TYR A 109 17.42 -2.18 3.40
N GLN A 110 17.42 -2.93 4.50
CA GLN A 110 18.47 -3.91 4.85
C GLN A 110 19.90 -3.34 4.79
N SER A 111 20.07 -2.05 5.10
CA SER A 111 21.36 -1.32 5.09
C SER A 111 22.10 -1.27 3.73
N LYS A 112 21.51 -1.76 2.63
CA LYS A 112 22.19 -1.86 1.32
C LYS A 112 21.51 -1.05 0.23
N ARG A 113 20.18 -0.94 0.27
CA ARG A 113 19.38 -0.30 -0.78
C ARG A 113 18.82 1.02 -0.31
N LEU A 114 19.26 2.15 -0.88
CA LEU A 114 18.60 3.44 -0.66
C LEU A 114 17.18 3.39 -1.24
N VAL A 115 16.18 3.70 -0.42
CA VAL A 115 14.74 3.69 -0.77
C VAL A 115 14.19 5.11 -0.80
N ILE A 116 14.51 5.92 0.22
CA ILE A 116 14.06 7.30 0.33
C ILE A 116 15.27 8.19 0.55
N LYS A 117 15.30 9.32 -0.19
CA LYS A 117 16.17 10.45 0.08
C LYS A 117 15.29 11.70 0.16
N ALA A 118 15.35 12.38 1.30
CA ALA A 118 14.57 13.60 1.55
C ALA A 118 15.51 14.69 2.06
N SER A 119 15.49 15.85 1.41
CA SER A 119 16.18 17.04 1.90
C SER A 119 15.28 17.80 2.88
N LEU A 120 15.87 18.45 3.87
CA LEU A 120 15.16 19.32 4.79
C LEU A 120 14.59 20.53 4.02
N SER A 121 13.28 20.72 4.08
CA SER A 121 12.61 21.88 3.48
C SER A 121 12.69 23.12 4.39
N GLN A 122 12.29 24.27 3.87
CA GLN A 122 12.31 25.55 4.61
C GLN A 122 11.50 25.53 5.91
N ASN A 123 10.39 24.78 5.94
CA ASN A 123 9.58 24.57 7.14
C ASN A 123 10.15 23.47 8.07
N ARG A 124 11.44 23.09 7.91
CA ARG A 124 12.16 22.11 8.71
C ARG A 124 11.52 20.71 8.72
N THR A 125 10.84 20.33 7.64
CA THR A 125 10.27 19.00 7.46
C THR A 125 11.03 18.21 6.40
N PHE A 126 10.87 16.88 6.40
CA PHE A 126 11.40 16.02 5.34
C PHE A 126 10.24 15.58 4.45
N ARG A 127 10.12 16.23 3.30
CA ARG A 127 9.14 15.89 2.26
C ARG A 127 9.80 15.02 1.20
N VAL A 128 9.14 13.93 0.81
CA VAL A 128 9.55 13.09 -0.32
C VAL A 128 8.37 12.85 -1.25
N ILE A 129 8.62 12.78 -2.55
CA ILE A 129 7.61 12.40 -3.54
C ILE A 129 7.83 10.92 -3.84
N MET A 130 6.81 10.10 -3.57
CA MET A 130 6.86 8.67 -3.86
C MET A 130 5.57 8.28 -4.58
N LYS A 131 5.72 7.81 -5.82
CA LYS A 131 4.58 7.33 -6.60
C LYS A 131 4.23 5.93 -6.12
N ALA A 132 2.99 5.75 -5.67
CA ALA A 132 2.47 4.42 -5.45
C ALA A 132 2.27 3.72 -6.80
N VAL A 133 2.52 2.42 -6.82
CA VAL A 133 2.24 1.57 -7.97
C VAL A 133 0.90 0.94 -7.77
N LYS A 134 -0.01 1.19 -8.70
CA LYS A 134 -1.24 0.43 -8.78
C LYS A 134 -0.92 -0.92 -9.40
N HIS A 135 -0.81 -1.95 -8.57
CA HIS A 135 -0.85 -3.31 -9.09
C HIS A 135 -2.32 -3.66 -9.35
N HIS A 136 -2.71 -3.79 -10.61
CA HIS A 136 -3.86 -4.63 -10.93
C HIS A 136 -3.43 -6.07 -10.67
N CYS A 137 -3.53 -6.54 -9.44
CA CYS A 137 -3.57 -7.98 -9.28
C CYS A 137 -4.82 -8.43 -10.03
N PHE A 138 -4.68 -9.33 -11.01
CA PHE A 138 -5.76 -10.22 -11.37
C PHE A 138 -5.99 -11.07 -10.12
N SER A 139 -6.67 -10.52 -9.12
CA SER A 139 -7.27 -11.33 -8.09
C SER A 139 -8.31 -12.14 -8.85
N ALA A 140 -7.97 -13.38 -9.21
CA ALA A 140 -8.95 -14.40 -9.55
C ALA A 140 -9.76 -14.68 -8.29
N ALA A 141 -10.63 -13.73 -7.95
CA ALA A 141 -11.54 -13.79 -6.83
C ALA A 141 -12.85 -13.10 -7.26
N GLY A 142 -13.29 -13.37 -8.48
CA GLY A 142 -14.72 -13.51 -8.72
C GLY A 142 -15.09 -14.94 -8.35
N LYS A 143 -16.22 -15.13 -7.69
CA LYS A 143 -16.83 -16.44 -7.39
C LYS A 143 -17.27 -17.16 -8.68
N ILE A 144 -16.34 -17.38 -9.60
CA ILE A 144 -16.56 -18.04 -10.88
C ILE A 144 -16.20 -19.50 -10.63
N VAL A 145 -17.21 -20.35 -10.53
CA VAL A 145 -17.10 -21.76 -10.13
C VAL A 145 -16.12 -22.50 -11.05
N GLU A 146 -16.09 -22.11 -12.32
CA GLU A 146 -15.20 -22.56 -13.38
C GLU A 146 -13.72 -22.37 -12.99
N TRP A 147 -13.38 -21.23 -12.37
CA TRP A 147 -12.02 -20.93 -11.92
C TRP A 147 -11.62 -21.75 -10.68
N LEU A 148 -12.56 -22.03 -9.77
CA LEU A 148 -12.31 -22.90 -8.62
C LEU A 148 -12.00 -24.33 -9.06
N TRP A 149 -12.68 -24.83 -10.09
CA TRP A 149 -12.40 -26.13 -10.67
C TRP A 149 -11.03 -26.17 -11.37
N HIS A 150 -10.67 -25.12 -12.12
CA HIS A 150 -9.33 -25.02 -12.72
C HIS A 150 -8.23 -25.07 -11.64
N LEU A 151 -8.41 -24.37 -10.52
CA LEU A 151 -7.47 -24.42 -9.39
C LEU A 151 -7.43 -25.77 -8.66
N ARG A 152 -8.52 -26.55 -8.64
CA ARG A 152 -8.53 -27.91 -8.06
C ARG A 152 -7.78 -28.91 -8.92
N PHE A 153 -7.87 -28.78 -10.23
CA PHE A 153 -7.20 -29.70 -11.15
C PHE A 153 -5.73 -29.36 -11.39
N VAL A 154 -5.32 -28.09 -11.19
CA VAL A 154 -3.94 -27.52 -11.21
C VAL A 154 -3.18 -27.70 -12.53
N HIS A 155 -3.22 -28.88 -13.13
CA HIS A 155 -2.49 -29.31 -14.31
C HIS A 155 -3.37 -29.39 -15.57
N LEU A 156 -4.69 -29.22 -15.43
CA LEU A 156 -5.62 -29.21 -16.56
C LEU A 156 -5.85 -27.77 -17.04
N THR A 157 -5.78 -27.57 -18.35
CA THR A 157 -6.10 -26.27 -18.95
C THR A 157 -7.62 -26.05 -18.98
N PHE A 158 -8.08 -24.81 -19.19
CA PHE A 158 -9.51 -24.53 -19.38
C PHE A 158 -10.13 -25.32 -20.55
N ARG A 159 -9.32 -25.62 -21.58
CA ARG A 159 -9.74 -26.45 -22.71
C ARG A 159 -10.05 -27.88 -22.27
N ASP A 160 -9.21 -28.45 -21.42
CA ASP A 160 -9.40 -29.81 -20.89
C ASP A 160 -10.62 -29.86 -19.96
N SER A 161 -10.80 -28.84 -19.11
CA SER A 161 -12.00 -28.70 -18.27
C SER A 161 -13.28 -28.59 -19.09
N CYS A 162 -13.26 -27.88 -20.23
CA CYS A 162 -14.39 -27.78 -21.14
C CYS A 162 -14.75 -29.16 -21.75
N GLN A 163 -13.74 -29.95 -22.15
CA GLN A 163 -13.95 -31.31 -22.64
C GLN A 163 -14.51 -32.26 -21.56
N LEU A 164 -13.99 -32.16 -20.32
CA LEU A 164 -14.50 -32.93 -19.18
C LEU A 164 -15.98 -32.63 -18.89
N SER A 165 -16.39 -31.36 -19.00
CA SER A 165 -17.78 -30.94 -18.82
C SER A 165 -18.67 -31.41 -19.97
N GLN A 166 -18.24 -31.20 -21.22
CA GLN A 166 -18.99 -31.60 -22.43
C GLN A 166 -19.24 -33.11 -22.52
N HIS A 167 -18.28 -33.91 -22.07
CA HIS A 167 -18.39 -35.37 -22.06
C HIS A 167 -18.94 -35.93 -20.73
N SER A 168 -19.38 -35.06 -19.82
CA SER A 168 -19.93 -35.43 -18.49
C SER A 168 -19.02 -36.41 -17.71
N MET A 169 -17.70 -36.22 -17.82
CA MET A 169 -16.70 -37.10 -17.19
C MET A 169 -16.48 -36.77 -15.70
N VAL A 170 -16.98 -35.62 -15.24
CA VAL A 170 -16.88 -35.17 -13.84
C VAL A 170 -18.24 -34.62 -13.42
N SER A 171 -18.80 -35.16 -12.35
CA SER A 171 -20.03 -34.68 -11.74
C SER A 171 -19.86 -33.26 -11.20
N ASP A 172 -20.88 -32.41 -11.38
CA ASP A 172 -20.95 -31.04 -10.86
C ASP A 172 -19.92 -30.04 -11.43
N LEU A 173 -19.25 -30.39 -12.53
CA LEU A 173 -18.38 -29.46 -13.27
C LEU A 173 -19.26 -28.51 -14.13
N PRO A 174 -19.25 -27.19 -13.89
CA PRO A 174 -20.05 -26.25 -14.68
C PRO A 174 -19.64 -26.25 -16.16
N LEU A 175 -20.58 -25.93 -17.03
CA LEU A 175 -20.33 -25.74 -18.46
C LEU A 175 -19.45 -24.50 -18.66
N VAL A 176 -18.19 -24.73 -18.99
CA VAL A 176 -17.23 -23.67 -19.30
C VAL A 176 -17.40 -23.32 -20.78
N GLU A 177 -18.04 -22.18 -21.08
CA GLU A 177 -18.07 -21.61 -22.43
C GLU A 177 -16.75 -20.87 -22.75
N ARG A 178 -16.38 -20.84 -24.03
CA ARG A 178 -15.10 -20.32 -24.53
C ARG A 178 -14.90 -18.83 -24.33
#